data_AF-A0A950X573-F1
#
_entry.id   AF-A0A950X573-F1
#
_cell.length_a   1.000
_cell.length_b   1.000
_cell.length_c   1.000
_cell.angle_alpha   90.00
_cell.angle_beta   90.00
_cell.angle_gamma   90.00
#
_symmetry.space_group_name_H-M   'P 1'
#
loop_
_entity.id
_entity.type
_entity.pdbx_description
1 polymer ?
#
loop_
_entity_poly.entity_id
_entity_poly.type
_entity_poly.pdbx_seq_one_letter_code
_entity_poly.pdbx_strand_id
1 'polypeptide(L)'
;MKKLLRTLRLSFSSLSFLPTLTLLRFGLSILVTTTALTPPAYSQTFDVTIQPPGVQESPLATNPTDFGATGVAVENFNEQALGSIAARGIIFGGDPNVGVYSPRGGGTIVAADQFGGAGGTGNYLTDNSSFHSPPQPASTTIIFMHPERYFGIWWSAGDPNNLLQFLSAGKVIQTFTTSDVVNFINDSPNKQGYRGNPNPPFKGQNNGEDYAYLNFFAKEGFSFNEVVFSNNGSTGFESDNHTVATNYENITGDPIPITPGPPEVVDPGPITVIPPGPTEPIDPGQIPPGGDLTVDPGGGAMDPGPITVDPGGTLDDGGMVMVMDPVVVDPGAHVDFMIDGPLCQDSGKLLVNGPVTLNGTLNLVSATGFHVSAGDHYTLIIATGTVSGTFTTINDFVNTSGLTRADIYAPNGFAVAYLPAGQGVLTLHSQVPIPINNFCEINNVLISALDPNASQLGAPFDVWFSLAQQSRFNLENRLDQLMSGSTGLVSNLPTIMPEKSGYTKDGKEAKEVAPSPLQPAPENRWGFWITGFGSWTS
;
A
#
# COMPACT_ATOMS: atom_id res chain seq x y z
N MET A 1 -43.39 73.76 24.15
CA MET A 1 -42.81 74.30 25.41
C MET A 1 -43.63 73.78 26.60
N LYS A 2 -42.98 73.51 27.76
CA LYS A 2 -43.56 73.24 29.11
C LYS A 2 -44.58 72.08 29.21
N LYS A 3 -44.18 70.92 29.74
CA LYS A 3 -44.25 70.49 31.18
C LYS A 3 -45.71 70.37 31.69
N LEU A 4 -46.27 69.17 31.92
CA LEU A 4 -45.95 68.16 32.94
C LEU A 4 -46.51 68.51 34.33
N LEU A 5 -47.50 67.75 34.83
CA LEU A 5 -47.60 67.33 36.24
C LEU A 5 -48.59 66.16 36.45
N ARG A 6 -48.35 65.39 37.52
CA ARG A 6 -49.12 64.20 37.95
C ARG A 6 -50.45 64.58 38.63
N THR A 7 -51.40 63.64 38.67
CA THR A 7 -52.27 63.46 39.86
C THR A 7 -52.61 61.97 40.03
N LEU A 8 -52.54 61.50 41.27
CA LEU A 8 -52.94 60.15 41.72
C LEU A 8 -53.65 60.34 43.07
N ARG A 9 -54.83 59.75 43.32
CA ARG A 9 -55.45 59.68 44.66
C ARG A 9 -56.68 58.76 44.72
N LEU A 10 -56.72 57.92 45.77
CA LEU A 10 -57.91 57.52 46.59
C LEU A 10 -59.02 56.66 45.91
N SER A 11 -59.83 55.86 46.62
CA SER A 11 -59.81 55.29 47.99
C SER A 11 -60.85 54.16 48.15
N PHE A 12 -60.68 53.32 49.18
CA PHE A 12 -61.51 52.21 49.67
C PHE A 12 -63.04 52.41 49.71
N SER A 13 -63.80 51.33 49.38
CA SER A 13 -65.03 50.79 50.03
C SER A 13 -65.61 49.59 49.23
N SER A 14 -66.41 48.64 49.76
CA SER A 14 -66.56 48.07 51.12
C SER A 14 -67.44 46.77 51.09
N LEU A 15 -67.40 45.97 52.17
CA LEU A 15 -68.33 44.89 52.62
C LEU A 15 -68.93 43.84 51.64
N SER A 16 -68.44 42.60 51.81
CA SER A 16 -69.09 41.26 51.79
C SER A 16 -70.62 41.10 51.65
N PHE A 17 -71.07 40.12 50.85
CA PHE A 17 -71.65 38.82 51.30
C PHE A 17 -71.81 37.81 50.11
N LEU A 18 -71.66 36.50 50.35
CA LEU A 18 -71.81 35.37 49.40
C LEU A 18 -73.28 34.86 49.30
N PRO A 19 -73.64 33.86 48.45
CA PRO A 19 -72.98 33.21 47.29
C PRO A 19 -73.81 33.44 45.99
N THR A 20 -73.54 32.93 44.77
CA THR A 20 -73.37 31.53 44.32
C THR A 20 -73.09 31.53 42.80
N LEU A 21 -72.50 30.46 42.27
CA LEU A 21 -72.34 30.17 40.83
C LEU A 21 -71.49 31.18 40.02
N THR A 22 -70.20 30.88 39.88
CA THR A 22 -69.34 31.46 38.83
C THR A 22 -68.78 30.31 37.99
N LEU A 23 -69.10 30.32 36.68
CA LEU A 23 -68.40 29.48 35.70
C LEU A 23 -66.96 30.00 35.60
N LEU A 24 -66.01 29.34 36.28
CA LEU A 24 -64.61 29.71 36.21
C LEU A 24 -64.02 29.20 34.89
N ARG A 25 -63.62 30.13 34.01
CA ARG A 25 -62.81 29.80 32.84
C ARG A 25 -61.46 29.28 33.32
N PHE A 26 -61.17 28.01 33.07
CA PHE A 26 -59.83 27.44 33.25
C PHE A 26 -58.88 28.05 32.21
N GLY A 27 -58.14 29.08 32.62
CA GLY A 27 -56.91 29.48 31.94
C GLY A 27 -55.80 28.51 32.32
N LEU A 28 -55.58 27.48 31.49
CA LEU A 28 -54.53 26.50 31.70
C LEU A 28 -53.16 27.13 31.38
N SER A 29 -52.53 27.76 32.37
CA SER A 29 -51.12 28.14 32.29
C SER A 29 -50.26 26.88 32.37
N ILE A 30 -49.95 26.28 31.22
CA ILE A 30 -48.97 25.20 31.10
C ILE A 30 -47.60 25.78 31.46
N LEU A 31 -47.12 25.43 32.66
CA LEU A 31 -45.73 25.64 33.04
C LEU A 31 -44.88 24.65 32.23
N VAL A 32 -44.37 25.10 31.08
CA VAL A 32 -43.41 24.31 30.29
C VAL A 32 -42.09 24.29 31.06
N THR A 33 -41.95 23.31 31.95
CA THR A 33 -40.65 22.91 32.46
C THR A 33 -39.86 22.34 31.30
N THR A 34 -39.02 23.16 30.68
CA THR A 34 -37.96 22.71 29.78
C THR A 34 -36.97 21.90 30.60
N THR A 35 -37.24 20.60 30.76
CA THR A 35 -36.19 19.64 31.06
C THR A 35 -35.19 19.74 29.92
N ALA A 36 -34.04 20.36 30.18
CA ALA A 36 -32.90 20.24 29.28
C ALA A 36 -32.57 18.75 29.24
N LEU A 37 -32.96 18.10 28.14
CA LEU A 37 -32.45 16.79 27.80
C LEU A 37 -30.96 17.00 27.60
N THR A 38 -30.16 16.57 28.59
CA THR A 38 -28.74 16.34 28.36
C THR A 38 -28.65 15.42 27.15
N PRO A 39 -27.93 15.79 26.08
CA PRO A 39 -27.70 14.86 24.99
C PRO A 39 -27.10 13.57 25.58
N PRO A 40 -27.44 12.39 25.05
CA PRO A 40 -26.86 11.14 25.54
C PRO A 40 -25.35 11.27 25.53
N ALA A 41 -24.71 10.90 26.64
CA ALA A 41 -23.25 10.81 26.67
C ALA A 41 -22.85 9.69 25.71
N TYR A 42 -22.33 10.06 24.54
CA TYR A 42 -21.88 9.10 23.54
C TYR A 42 -20.72 8.30 24.12
N SER A 43 -20.84 6.96 24.07
CA SER A 43 -19.77 6.08 24.52
C SER A 43 -18.60 6.20 23.54
N GLN A 44 -17.46 6.69 24.02
CA GLN A 44 -16.20 6.59 23.28
C GLN A 44 -15.94 5.11 22.98
N THR A 45 -15.55 4.78 21.74
CA THR A 45 -15.30 3.40 21.30
C THR A 45 -13.92 2.89 21.70
N PHE A 46 -12.99 3.80 21.98
CA PHE A 46 -11.63 3.52 22.46
C PHE A 46 -11.36 4.13 23.84
N ASP A 47 -10.38 3.57 24.55
CA ASP A 47 -9.55 4.29 25.51
C ASP A 47 -8.20 4.59 24.83
N VAL A 48 -7.77 5.86 24.86
CA VAL A 48 -6.52 6.30 24.24
C VAL A 48 -5.53 6.70 25.33
N THR A 49 -4.30 6.21 25.26
CA THR A 49 -3.27 6.50 26.26
C THR A 49 -1.91 6.81 25.62
N ILE A 50 -1.06 7.49 26.39
CA ILE A 50 0.32 7.83 26.02
C ILE A 50 1.30 7.16 26.99
N GLN A 51 2.37 6.57 26.45
CA GLN A 51 3.43 6.00 27.27
C GLN A 51 4.38 7.09 27.84
N PRO A 52 5.15 6.78 28.89
CA PRO A 52 6.21 7.67 29.37
C PRO A 52 7.22 8.07 28.27
N PRO A 53 7.87 9.23 28.38
CA PRO A 53 8.81 9.71 27.37
C PRO A 53 9.93 8.71 27.04
N GLY A 54 10.21 8.53 25.76
CA GLY A 54 11.27 7.64 25.26
C GLY A 54 10.88 6.17 25.14
N VAL A 55 9.65 5.78 25.48
CA VAL A 55 9.06 4.49 25.06
C VAL A 55 8.76 4.55 23.55
N GLN A 56 9.11 3.48 22.83
CA GLN A 56 9.01 3.41 21.36
C GLN A 56 8.42 2.08 20.87
N GLU A 57 8.10 1.16 21.77
CA GLU A 57 7.48 -0.13 21.48
C GLU A 57 6.32 -0.36 22.47
N SER A 58 5.33 -1.15 22.06
CA SER A 58 4.21 -1.47 22.93
C SER A 58 4.62 -2.39 24.09
N PRO A 59 4.13 -2.13 25.32
CA PRO A 59 4.15 -3.12 26.40
C PRO A 59 3.40 -4.42 26.05
N LEU A 60 2.40 -4.39 25.16
CA LEU A 60 1.69 -5.59 24.70
C LEU A 60 2.55 -6.44 23.75
N ALA A 61 3.49 -5.84 23.00
CA ALA A 61 4.45 -6.57 22.18
C ALA A 61 5.62 -7.12 23.01
N THR A 62 6.16 -6.31 23.92
CA THR A 62 7.33 -6.66 24.72
C THR A 62 7.02 -7.57 25.92
N ASN A 63 5.78 -7.59 26.40
CA ASN A 63 5.33 -8.44 27.51
C ASN A 63 3.84 -8.84 27.39
N PRO A 64 3.42 -9.58 26.34
CA PRO A 64 2.02 -9.86 26.04
C PRO A 64 1.26 -10.54 27.19
N THR A 65 1.92 -11.42 27.94
CA THR A 65 1.28 -12.21 29.01
C THR A 65 0.75 -11.35 30.16
N ASP A 66 1.48 -10.30 30.56
CA ASP A 66 1.03 -9.41 31.65
C ASP A 66 -0.18 -8.55 31.24
N PHE A 67 -0.40 -8.36 29.94
CA PHE A 67 -1.54 -7.62 29.38
C PHE A 67 -2.69 -8.51 28.89
N GLY A 68 -2.56 -9.84 28.99
CA GLY A 68 -3.52 -10.78 28.40
C GLY A 68 -3.62 -10.67 26.88
N ALA A 69 -2.55 -10.19 26.22
CA ALA A 69 -2.54 -9.86 24.81
C ALA A 69 -2.30 -11.11 23.93
N THR A 70 -3.08 -11.25 22.86
CA THR A 70 -2.97 -12.36 21.90
C THR A 70 -3.07 -11.85 20.47
N GLY A 71 -2.53 -12.61 19.51
CA GLY A 71 -2.45 -12.18 18.11
C GLY A 71 -1.63 -10.90 17.96
N VAL A 72 -0.53 -10.77 18.72
CA VAL A 72 0.28 -9.55 18.73
C VAL A 72 1.29 -9.58 17.60
N ALA A 73 1.35 -8.51 16.83
CA ALA A 73 2.28 -8.32 15.72
C ALA A 73 2.81 -6.88 15.67
N VAL A 74 3.99 -6.68 15.08
CA VAL A 74 4.66 -5.38 14.98
C VAL A 74 5.20 -5.16 13.56
N GLU A 75 4.90 -4.02 12.96
CA GLU A 75 5.61 -3.47 11.80
C GLU A 75 6.54 -2.36 12.26
N ASN A 76 7.82 -2.44 11.89
CA ASN A 76 8.88 -1.52 12.29
C ASN A 76 9.67 -0.95 11.10
N PHE A 77 9.19 -1.19 9.88
CA PHE A 77 9.67 -0.69 8.59
C PHE A 77 11.14 -0.97 8.24
N ASN A 78 11.91 -1.63 9.10
CA ASN A 78 13.36 -1.81 8.96
C ASN A 78 13.75 -2.74 7.80
N GLU A 79 12.88 -3.69 7.45
CA GLU A 79 13.06 -4.57 6.28
C GLU A 79 12.53 -3.94 4.98
N GLN A 80 11.81 -2.81 5.07
CA GLN A 80 11.15 -2.18 3.93
C GLN A 80 12.15 -1.29 3.17
N ALA A 81 12.29 -1.49 1.85
CA ALA A 81 13.16 -0.62 1.05
C ALA A 81 12.59 0.81 0.96
N LEU A 82 13.47 1.82 0.99
CA LEU A 82 13.14 3.24 0.97
C LEU A 82 12.29 3.68 -0.24
N GLY A 83 11.59 4.80 -0.09
CA GLY A 83 10.76 5.42 -1.13
C GLY A 83 9.26 5.20 -0.90
N SER A 84 8.44 5.60 -1.88
CA SER A 84 6.98 5.49 -1.77
C SER A 84 6.53 4.03 -1.61
N ILE A 85 5.49 3.81 -0.80
CA ILE A 85 4.78 2.53 -0.69
C ILE A 85 3.72 2.38 -1.78
N ALA A 86 3.45 3.44 -2.56
CA ALA A 86 2.50 3.40 -3.66
C ALA A 86 2.86 2.28 -4.65
N ALA A 87 1.85 1.49 -5.04
CA ALA A 87 1.97 0.32 -5.92
C ALA A 87 2.88 -0.84 -5.42
N ARG A 88 3.65 -0.64 -4.34
CA ARG A 88 4.34 -1.69 -3.58
C ARG A 88 3.42 -2.35 -2.56
N GLY A 89 2.67 -1.54 -1.81
CA GLY A 89 2.12 -1.99 -0.52
C GLY A 89 3.22 -2.40 0.46
N ILE A 90 2.82 -2.69 1.70
CA ILE A 90 3.69 -3.29 2.72
C ILE A 90 2.88 -4.36 3.43
N ILE A 91 3.48 -5.53 3.66
CA ILE A 91 2.87 -6.58 4.48
C ILE A 91 3.28 -6.36 5.94
N PHE A 92 2.29 -6.19 6.82
CA PHE A 92 2.48 -5.77 8.20
C PHE A 92 3.32 -6.78 8.99
N GLY A 93 4.51 -6.37 9.41
CA GLY A 93 5.47 -7.23 10.11
C GLY A 93 5.99 -8.39 9.27
N GLY A 94 5.83 -8.32 7.94
CA GLY A 94 6.10 -9.43 7.02
C GLY A 94 5.09 -10.58 7.08
N ASP A 95 4.02 -10.49 7.89
CA ASP A 95 3.00 -11.53 7.99
C ASP A 95 1.68 -11.12 7.31
N PRO A 96 1.36 -11.69 6.12
CA PRO A 96 0.11 -11.43 5.42
C PRO A 96 -1.14 -12.01 6.11
N ASN A 97 -1.00 -12.72 7.24
CA ASN A 97 -2.11 -13.08 8.12
C ASN A 97 -2.48 -11.96 9.11
N VAL A 98 -1.68 -10.89 9.20
CA VAL A 98 -1.92 -9.77 10.14
C VAL A 98 -2.57 -8.60 9.43
N GLY A 99 -1.90 -8.05 8.41
CA GLY A 99 -2.43 -6.91 7.67
C GLY A 99 -1.52 -6.43 6.54
N VAL A 100 -2.02 -5.46 5.77
CA VAL A 100 -1.30 -4.83 4.65
C VAL A 100 -1.58 -3.34 4.58
N TYR A 101 -0.53 -2.57 4.29
CA TYR A 101 -0.61 -1.15 3.95
C TYR A 101 -1.00 -1.01 2.48
N SER A 102 -2.12 -0.32 2.22
CA SER A 102 -2.75 -0.21 0.91
C SER A 102 -1.85 0.48 -0.13
N PRO A 103 -1.64 -0.11 -1.31
CA PRO A 103 -0.88 0.51 -2.38
C PRO A 103 -1.62 1.73 -2.94
N ARG A 104 -0.88 2.83 -3.06
CA ARG A 104 -1.33 4.22 -3.31
C ARG A 104 -1.83 4.97 -2.09
N GLY A 105 -1.59 4.43 -0.89
CA GLY A 105 -1.41 5.29 0.28
C GLY A 105 -0.30 6.32 0.06
N GLY A 106 -0.39 7.46 0.75
CA GLY A 106 0.61 8.54 0.73
C GLY A 106 1.94 8.21 1.41
N GLY A 107 2.12 6.96 1.84
CA GLY A 107 3.24 6.52 2.64
C GLY A 107 4.54 6.55 1.88
N THR A 108 5.58 7.00 2.55
CA THR A 108 6.97 6.92 2.10
C THR A 108 7.81 6.32 3.22
N ILE A 109 8.61 5.31 2.88
CA ILE A 109 9.59 4.73 3.79
C ILE A 109 10.87 5.56 3.71
N VAL A 110 11.26 6.12 4.85
CA VAL A 110 12.41 7.03 5.00
C VAL A 110 13.37 6.45 6.03
N ALA A 111 14.68 6.59 5.78
CA ALA A 111 15.70 6.17 6.74
C ALA A 111 15.69 7.08 7.98
N ALA A 112 15.98 6.52 9.16
CA ALA A 112 16.00 7.22 10.44
C ALA A 112 16.77 8.55 10.37
N ASP A 113 16.13 9.63 10.81
CA ASP A 113 16.63 10.99 10.76
C ASP A 113 16.15 11.83 11.96
N GLN A 114 16.21 13.17 11.88
CA GLN A 114 15.70 14.03 12.96
C GLN A 114 14.18 13.92 13.18
N PHE A 115 13.39 13.40 12.24
CA PHE A 115 11.94 13.31 12.32
C PHE A 115 11.45 11.93 12.77
N GLY A 116 12.12 10.83 12.38
CA GLY A 116 11.68 9.46 12.67
C GLY A 116 12.78 8.41 12.84
N GLY A 117 12.39 7.13 12.79
CA GLY A 117 13.24 5.97 13.03
C GLY A 117 13.41 5.62 14.51
N ALA A 118 12.69 4.59 14.97
CA ALA A 118 12.77 4.11 16.34
C ALA A 118 14.17 3.57 16.66
N GLY A 119 14.66 3.85 17.88
CA GLY A 119 16.04 3.55 18.26
C GLY A 119 17.12 4.39 17.53
N GLY A 120 16.77 5.22 16.55
CA GLY A 120 17.70 6.08 15.80
C GLY A 120 18.43 5.39 14.65
N THR A 121 17.91 4.26 14.19
CA THR A 121 18.47 3.43 13.11
C THR A 121 17.35 2.87 12.25
N GLY A 122 17.70 2.35 11.06
CA GLY A 122 16.72 1.68 10.20
C GLY A 122 15.79 2.67 9.49
N ASN A 123 14.51 2.33 9.34
CA ASN A 123 13.55 3.11 8.55
C ASN A 123 12.22 3.28 9.28
N TYR A 124 11.41 4.24 8.83
CA TYR A 124 10.08 4.52 9.37
C TYR A 124 9.12 4.97 8.25
N LEU A 125 7.81 4.98 8.53
CA LEU A 125 6.77 5.42 7.61
C LEU A 125 6.44 6.91 7.81
N THR A 126 6.32 7.68 6.72
CA THR A 126 5.71 9.02 6.76
C THR A 126 4.65 9.21 5.68
N ASP A 127 3.48 9.70 6.09
CA ASP A 127 2.49 10.29 5.18
C ASP A 127 2.75 11.80 5.10
N ASN A 128 3.42 12.25 4.02
CA ASN A 128 3.75 13.66 3.84
C ASN A 128 3.38 14.13 2.42
N SER A 129 2.51 15.15 2.37
CA SER A 129 1.97 15.71 1.13
C SER A 129 3.03 16.32 0.21
N SER A 130 4.20 16.70 0.75
CA SER A 130 5.31 17.27 -0.02
C SER A 130 6.10 16.25 -0.87
N PHE A 131 5.97 14.94 -0.61
CA PHE A 131 6.52 13.90 -1.48
C PHE A 131 5.64 13.60 -2.70
N HIS A 132 4.46 14.23 -2.81
CA HIS A 132 3.48 13.99 -3.87
C HIS A 132 3.48 15.11 -4.91
N SER A 133 3.32 14.74 -6.19
CA SER A 133 3.22 15.67 -7.30
C SER A 133 2.04 15.28 -8.21
N PRO A 134 0.93 16.04 -8.22
CA PRO A 134 0.69 17.27 -7.45
C PRO A 134 0.55 17.01 -5.93
N PRO A 135 0.74 18.03 -5.08
CA PRO A 135 0.50 17.90 -3.65
C PRO A 135 -0.97 17.54 -3.38
N GLN A 136 -1.19 16.44 -2.67
CA GLN A 136 -2.49 15.98 -2.18
C GLN A 136 -2.33 15.56 -0.71
N PRO A 137 -3.42 15.45 0.07
CA PRO A 137 -3.35 14.86 1.40
C PRO A 137 -2.72 13.46 1.30
N ALA A 138 -1.55 13.29 1.91
CA ALA A 138 -0.95 11.97 2.03
C ALA A 138 -1.75 11.20 3.07
N SER A 139 -2.32 10.07 2.65
CA SER A 139 -3.07 9.18 3.53
C SER A 139 -2.72 7.73 3.25
N THR A 140 -2.20 7.01 4.24
CA THR A 140 -1.99 5.57 4.16
C THR A 140 -3.12 4.84 4.87
N THR A 141 -3.53 3.69 4.36
CA THR A 141 -4.51 2.81 5.01
C THR A 141 -3.85 1.49 5.33
N ILE A 142 -3.97 0.98 6.55
CA ILE A 142 -3.73 -0.42 6.87
C ILE A 142 -5.07 -1.14 6.86
N ILE A 143 -5.08 -2.33 6.26
CA ILE A 143 -6.19 -3.28 6.27
C ILE A 143 -5.70 -4.50 7.07
N PHE A 144 -6.44 -4.92 8.09
CA PHE A 144 -6.14 -6.06 8.95
C PHE A 144 -6.99 -7.27 8.56
N MET A 145 -6.39 -8.45 8.64
CA MET A 145 -7.00 -9.71 8.21
C MET A 145 -7.95 -10.27 9.28
N HIS A 146 -7.83 -9.76 10.50
CA HIS A 146 -8.65 -10.13 11.65
C HIS A 146 -9.20 -8.86 12.33
N PRO A 147 -10.32 -8.95 13.05
CA PRO A 147 -10.80 -7.84 13.87
C PRO A 147 -9.82 -7.57 15.02
N GLU A 148 -9.13 -6.44 14.93
CA GLU A 148 -8.17 -5.98 15.93
C GLU A 148 -8.88 -5.27 17.07
N ARG A 149 -8.35 -5.43 18.29
CA ARG A 149 -8.84 -4.73 19.50
C ARG A 149 -7.84 -3.72 20.04
N TYR A 150 -6.60 -3.75 19.57
CA TYR A 150 -5.54 -2.84 19.98
C TYR A 150 -4.77 -2.34 18.77
N PHE A 151 -4.49 -1.04 18.74
CA PHE A 151 -3.48 -0.44 17.88
C PHE A 151 -2.51 0.38 18.72
N GLY A 152 -1.21 0.24 18.47
CA GLY A 152 -0.15 1.02 19.07
C GLY A 152 0.76 1.62 18.00
N ILE A 153 1.33 2.78 18.27
CA ILE A 153 2.16 3.49 17.29
C ILE A 153 3.22 4.31 18.01
N TRP A 154 4.48 4.22 17.57
CA TRP A 154 5.45 5.25 17.89
C TRP A 154 5.20 6.43 16.96
N TRP A 155 4.65 7.49 17.50
CA TRP A 155 4.36 8.73 16.82
C TRP A 155 5.53 9.68 17.03
N SER A 156 6.17 10.09 15.93
CA SER A 156 7.39 10.89 15.91
C SER A 156 7.16 12.17 15.10
N ALA A 157 7.95 13.23 15.32
CA ALA A 157 7.75 14.55 14.70
C ALA A 157 6.29 15.07 14.79
N GLY A 158 5.62 14.72 15.90
CA GLY A 158 4.19 14.80 16.02
C GLY A 158 3.64 16.22 16.07
N ASP A 159 2.62 16.49 15.25
CA ASP A 159 1.95 17.79 15.13
C ASP A 159 0.40 17.66 15.16
N PRO A 160 -0.37 18.73 15.49
CA PRO A 160 -1.83 18.67 15.63
C PRO A 160 -2.65 18.30 14.38
N ASN A 161 -2.05 18.33 13.18
CA ASN A 161 -2.71 18.05 11.91
C ASN A 161 -2.71 16.56 11.52
N ASN A 162 -2.05 15.70 12.30
CA ASN A 162 -2.10 14.26 12.11
C ASN A 162 -3.48 13.71 12.54
N LEU A 163 -3.99 12.76 11.75
CA LEU A 163 -5.30 12.15 11.92
C LEU A 163 -5.19 10.63 11.81
N LEU A 164 -5.82 9.91 12.76
CA LEU A 164 -6.11 8.49 12.62
C LEU A 164 -7.62 8.29 12.51
N GLN A 165 -8.06 7.43 11.61
CA GLN A 165 -9.43 6.93 11.56
C GLN A 165 -9.42 5.41 11.72
N PHE A 166 -10.25 4.89 12.60
CA PHE A 166 -10.47 3.46 12.80
C PHE A 166 -11.79 3.09 12.14
N LEU A 167 -11.79 2.06 11.29
CA LEU A 167 -12.99 1.59 10.62
C LEU A 167 -13.26 0.11 10.91
N SER A 168 -14.55 -0.23 10.93
CA SER A 168 -15.05 -1.60 11.01
C SER A 168 -15.98 -1.83 9.81
N ALA A 169 -15.61 -2.75 8.91
CA ALA A 169 -16.28 -3.05 7.66
C ALA A 169 -16.56 -1.76 6.84
N GLY A 170 -15.50 -0.99 6.54
CA GLY A 170 -15.58 0.27 5.78
C GLY A 170 -16.34 1.42 6.46
N LYS A 171 -16.81 1.28 7.71
CA LYS A 171 -17.47 2.35 8.48
C LYS A 171 -16.54 2.91 9.54
N VAL A 172 -16.32 4.22 9.54
CA VAL A 172 -15.57 4.93 10.58
C VAL A 172 -16.26 4.75 11.94
N ILE A 173 -15.56 4.13 12.90
CA ILE A 173 -16.03 3.94 14.29
C ILE A 173 -15.33 4.87 15.29
N GLN A 174 -14.21 5.48 14.91
CA GLN A 174 -13.53 6.54 15.65
C GLN A 174 -12.66 7.37 14.71
N THR A 175 -12.72 8.69 14.83
CA THR A 175 -11.72 9.61 14.27
C THR A 175 -10.96 10.23 15.43
N PHE A 176 -9.63 10.28 15.35
CA PHE A 176 -8.74 10.81 16.36
C PHE A 176 -7.79 11.84 15.75
N THR A 177 -7.72 13.03 16.35
CA THR A 177 -6.73 14.05 16.01
C THR A 177 -5.69 14.12 17.11
N THR A 178 -4.42 14.21 16.71
CA THR A 178 -3.29 14.39 17.62
C THR A 178 -3.27 15.74 18.34
N SER A 179 -4.15 16.68 17.99
CA SER A 179 -4.36 17.92 18.74
C SER A 179 -4.61 17.68 20.23
N ASP A 180 -5.40 16.66 20.59
CA ASP A 180 -5.64 16.29 21.99
C ASP A 180 -4.36 15.74 22.67
N VAL A 181 -3.48 15.06 21.93
CA VAL A 181 -2.16 14.60 22.41
C VAL A 181 -1.23 15.79 22.70
N VAL A 182 -1.13 16.73 21.75
CA VAL A 182 -0.29 17.93 21.88
C VAL A 182 -0.76 18.78 23.07
N ASN A 183 -2.07 18.91 23.27
CA ASN A 183 -2.64 19.58 24.43
C ASN A 183 -2.29 18.86 25.74
N PHE A 184 -2.50 17.54 25.81
CA PHE A 184 -2.14 16.71 26.97
C PHE A 184 -0.65 16.82 27.33
N ILE A 185 0.25 16.74 26.33
CA ILE A 185 1.69 16.90 26.55
C ILE A 185 1.99 18.31 27.05
N ASN A 186 1.39 19.36 26.50
CA ASN A 186 1.69 20.74 26.91
C ASN A 186 1.29 21.08 28.35
N ASP A 187 0.22 20.45 28.85
CA ASP A 187 -0.25 20.52 30.24
C ASP A 187 0.50 19.56 31.19
N SER A 188 1.20 18.55 30.65
CA SER A 188 1.97 17.59 31.43
C SER A 188 3.21 18.22 32.10
N PRO A 189 3.52 17.87 33.37
CA PRO A 189 4.76 18.30 34.03
C PRO A 189 6.02 17.77 33.33
N ASN A 190 5.92 16.66 32.58
CA ASN A 190 7.03 15.98 31.94
C ASN A 190 7.22 16.38 30.46
N LYS A 191 6.57 17.44 29.98
CA LYS A 191 6.52 17.80 28.56
C LYS A 191 7.85 17.89 27.82
N GLN A 192 8.92 18.30 28.51
CA GLN A 192 10.26 18.39 27.93
C GLN A 192 10.88 17.01 27.61
N GLY A 193 10.34 15.92 28.16
CA GLY A 193 10.75 14.57 27.79
C GLY A 193 10.23 14.12 26.43
N TYR A 194 9.08 14.66 25.99
CA TYR A 194 8.45 14.33 24.71
C TYR A 194 8.97 15.19 23.54
N ARG A 195 9.71 16.28 23.80
CA ARG A 195 10.12 17.25 22.77
C ARG A 195 11.45 16.87 22.10
N GLY A 196 11.41 16.68 20.79
CA GLY A 196 12.55 16.32 19.96
C GLY A 196 12.92 14.84 20.01
N ASN A 197 13.58 14.37 18.94
CA ASN A 197 13.87 12.95 18.76
C ASN A 197 14.68 12.40 19.95
N PRO A 198 14.25 11.32 20.64
CA PRO A 198 14.94 10.80 21.81
C PRO A 198 16.25 10.05 21.48
N ASN A 199 16.44 9.63 20.23
CA ASN A 199 17.42 8.63 19.82
C ASN A 199 18.75 9.25 19.37
N PRO A 200 19.92 8.77 19.85
CA PRO A 200 21.20 9.01 19.18
C PRO A 200 21.16 8.40 17.76
N PRO A 201 21.72 9.05 16.72
CA PRO A 201 22.49 10.30 16.75
C PRO A 201 21.64 11.59 16.75
N PHE A 202 20.33 11.48 16.55
CA PHE A 202 19.40 12.60 16.39
C PHE A 202 18.92 13.25 17.69
N LYS A 203 19.51 12.87 18.84
CA LYS A 203 18.99 13.18 20.17
C LYS A 203 18.81 14.68 20.41
N GLY A 204 17.56 15.09 20.65
CA GLY A 204 17.16 16.48 20.90
C GLY A 204 17.11 17.37 19.65
N GLN A 205 17.29 16.81 18.46
CA GLN A 205 16.95 17.48 17.21
C GLN A 205 15.43 17.57 17.06
N ASN A 206 14.96 18.50 16.23
CA ASN A 206 13.55 18.77 16.01
C ASN A 206 12.72 18.99 17.31
N ASN A 207 13.30 19.74 18.26
CA ASN A 207 12.73 19.99 19.59
C ASN A 207 11.45 20.85 19.64
N GLY A 208 10.91 21.24 18.48
CA GLY A 208 9.59 21.87 18.37
C GLY A 208 8.45 20.86 18.47
N GLU A 209 8.68 19.61 18.09
CA GLU A 209 7.63 18.59 17.85
C GLU A 209 7.69 17.46 18.89
N ASP A 210 6.59 16.69 19.00
CA ASP A 210 6.39 15.68 20.03
C ASP A 210 6.75 14.26 19.55
N TYR A 211 7.28 13.43 20.47
CA TYR A 211 7.70 12.05 20.21
C TYR A 211 7.17 11.16 21.33
N ALA A 212 6.20 10.29 21.01
CA ALA A 212 5.49 9.51 22.00
C ALA A 212 4.98 8.17 21.44
N TYR A 213 4.94 7.14 22.28
CA TYR A 213 4.19 5.93 21.96
C TYR A 213 2.72 6.09 22.39
N LEU A 214 1.81 6.01 21.42
CA LEU A 214 0.36 6.13 21.62
C LEU A 214 -0.30 4.75 21.54
N ASN A 215 -1.35 4.55 22.32
CA ASN A 215 -2.09 3.30 22.40
C ASN A 215 -3.59 3.58 22.21
N PHE A 216 -4.25 2.73 21.45
CA PHE A 216 -5.67 2.79 21.13
C PHE A 216 -6.29 1.44 21.49
N PHE A 217 -6.99 1.40 22.63
CA PHE A 217 -7.63 0.20 23.16
C PHE A 217 -9.12 0.22 22.80
N ALA A 218 -9.56 -0.61 21.85
CA ALA A 218 -10.97 -0.74 21.51
C ALA A 218 -11.72 -1.40 22.67
N LYS A 219 -12.80 -0.77 23.15
CA LYS A 219 -13.56 -1.23 24.31
C LYS A 219 -14.25 -2.56 24.05
N GLU A 220 -14.70 -3.22 25.12
CA GLU A 220 -15.45 -4.47 25.01
C GLU A 220 -16.66 -4.29 24.07
N GLY A 221 -16.83 -5.22 23.12
CA GLY A 221 -17.85 -5.13 22.06
C GLY A 221 -17.44 -4.32 20.82
N PHE A 222 -16.24 -3.72 20.80
CA PHE A 222 -15.68 -3.01 19.63
C PHE A 222 -14.39 -3.66 19.14
N SER A 223 -14.21 -3.60 17.83
CA SER A 223 -13.02 -4.01 17.07
C SER A 223 -12.95 -3.19 15.77
N PHE A 224 -11.81 -3.17 15.11
CA PHE A 224 -11.60 -2.52 13.82
C PHE A 224 -10.84 -3.47 12.88
N ASN A 225 -11.00 -3.30 11.57
CA ASN A 225 -10.23 -4.03 10.56
C ASN A 225 -9.44 -3.07 9.64
N GLU A 226 -9.58 -1.76 9.81
CA GLU A 226 -8.91 -0.75 8.99
C GLU A 226 -8.45 0.42 9.85
N VAL A 227 -7.26 0.96 9.56
CA VAL A 227 -6.76 2.21 10.14
C VAL A 227 -6.23 3.11 9.03
N VAL A 228 -6.77 4.32 8.93
CA VAL A 228 -6.34 5.35 7.98
C VAL A 228 -5.53 6.41 8.72
N PHE A 229 -4.31 6.63 8.27
CA PHE A 229 -3.42 7.73 8.65
C PHE A 229 -3.61 8.86 7.64
N SER A 230 -3.55 10.11 8.08
CA SER A 230 -3.39 11.25 7.16
C SER A 230 -2.84 12.48 7.85
N ASN A 231 -2.23 13.37 7.06
CA ASN A 231 -1.86 14.72 7.50
C ASN A 231 -2.67 15.76 6.70
N ASN A 232 -3.43 16.62 7.40
CA ASN A 232 -4.27 17.68 6.80
C ASN A 232 -3.54 19.04 6.66
N GLY A 233 -2.23 19.08 6.86
CA GLY A 233 -1.36 20.25 6.77
C GLY A 233 -0.24 20.09 5.73
N SER A 234 0.79 20.93 5.87
CA SER A 234 2.01 20.90 5.05
C SER A 234 3.18 20.18 5.74
N THR A 235 2.88 19.40 6.78
CA THR A 235 3.80 18.57 7.56
C THR A 235 3.61 17.10 7.17
N GLY A 236 4.37 16.19 7.80
CA GLY A 236 4.17 14.76 7.65
C GLY A 236 3.46 14.13 8.84
N PHE A 237 3.10 12.86 8.71
CA PHE A 237 2.75 11.99 9.83
C PHE A 237 3.80 10.89 9.88
N GLU A 238 4.87 11.15 10.61
CA GLU A 238 5.97 10.22 10.84
C GLU A 238 5.62 9.20 11.92
N SER A 239 5.85 7.92 11.64
CA SER A 239 5.53 6.84 12.57
C SER A 239 6.33 5.56 12.36
N ASP A 240 6.45 4.78 13.44
CA ASP A 240 7.20 3.52 13.49
C ASP A 240 6.58 2.57 14.53
N ASN A 241 7.07 1.33 14.61
CA ASN A 241 6.66 0.30 15.59
C ASN A 241 5.13 0.20 15.76
N HIS A 242 4.43 0.19 14.62
CA HIS A 242 2.99 -0.05 14.56
C HIS A 242 2.73 -1.43 15.16
N THR A 243 1.90 -1.53 16.18
CA THR A 243 1.61 -2.79 16.88
C THR A 243 0.12 -3.05 16.90
N VAL A 244 -0.28 -4.30 16.66
CA VAL A 244 -1.68 -4.74 16.80
C VAL A 244 -1.84 -5.87 17.81
N ALA A 245 -3.07 -6.09 18.28
CA ALA A 245 -3.44 -7.29 19.02
C ALA A 245 -4.95 -7.57 18.90
N THR A 246 -5.27 -8.80 18.50
CA THR A 246 -6.66 -9.27 18.33
C THR A 246 -7.42 -9.30 19.65
N ASN A 247 -6.71 -9.42 20.78
CA ASN A 247 -7.28 -9.30 22.11
C ASN A 247 -6.28 -8.76 23.13
N TYR A 248 -6.80 -8.17 24.21
CA TYR A 248 -6.08 -7.76 25.41
C TYR A 248 -7.03 -7.78 26.63
N GLU A 249 -6.47 -7.88 27.83
CA GLU A 249 -7.21 -7.81 29.11
C GLU A 249 -6.88 -6.54 29.91
N ASN A 250 -5.62 -6.09 29.91
CA ASN A 250 -5.17 -4.90 30.65
C ASN A 250 -4.68 -3.79 29.71
N ILE A 251 -4.90 -2.53 30.10
CA ILE A 251 -4.39 -1.34 29.41
C ILE A 251 -3.12 -0.77 30.08
N THR A 252 -2.41 0.11 29.39
CA THR A 252 -1.15 0.72 29.84
C THR A 252 -1.05 2.18 29.39
N GLY A 253 -0.15 2.98 29.96
CA GLY A 253 0.03 4.41 29.67
C GLY A 253 -0.93 5.34 30.43
N ASP A 254 -0.66 6.64 30.38
CA ASP A 254 -1.51 7.67 30.97
C ASP A 254 -2.69 7.99 30.02
N PRO A 255 -3.95 8.04 30.49
CA PRO A 255 -5.11 8.27 29.62
C PRO A 255 -5.16 9.71 29.10
N ILE A 256 -5.31 9.86 27.79
CA ILE A 256 -5.52 11.15 27.11
C ILE A 256 -7.02 11.47 27.14
N PRO A 257 -7.44 12.62 27.68
CA PRO A 257 -8.84 13.05 27.62
C PRO A 257 -9.22 13.46 26.20
N ILE A 258 -9.73 12.52 25.41
CA ILE A 258 -10.17 12.80 24.03
C ILE A 258 -11.48 13.60 24.03
N THR A 259 -11.51 14.68 23.25
CA THR A 259 -12.74 15.43 22.98
C THR A 259 -13.56 14.65 21.96
N PRO A 260 -14.81 14.23 22.25
CA PRO A 260 -15.63 13.54 21.25
C PRO A 260 -15.80 14.40 20.00
N GLY A 261 -15.35 13.89 18.85
CA GLY A 261 -15.54 14.56 17.56
C GLY A 261 -17.02 14.75 17.22
N PRO A 262 -17.35 15.62 16.25
CA PRO A 262 -18.70 15.71 15.71
C PRO A 262 -19.14 14.32 15.20
N PRO A 263 -20.39 13.89 15.46
CA PRO A 263 -20.84 12.57 15.05
C PRO A 263 -20.91 12.48 13.52
N GLU A 264 -20.16 11.54 12.94
CA GLU A 264 -20.67 10.82 11.79
C GLU A 264 -21.62 9.74 12.31
N VAL A 265 -22.82 9.65 11.74
CA VAL A 265 -23.90 8.82 12.30
C VAL A 265 -23.66 7.36 11.94
N VAL A 266 -22.91 6.66 12.77
CA VAL A 266 -22.96 5.19 12.82
C VAL A 266 -24.28 4.80 13.49
N ASP A 267 -25.30 4.55 12.67
CA ASP A 267 -26.43 3.73 13.08
C ASP A 267 -25.97 2.26 13.13
N PRO A 268 -25.94 1.60 14.31
CA PRO A 268 -25.85 0.15 14.40
C PRO A 268 -27.23 -0.46 14.03
N GLY A 269 -27.69 -0.15 12.82
CA GLY A 269 -29.01 -0.51 12.34
C GLY A 269 -29.20 -2.03 12.30
N PRO A 270 -30.36 -2.55 12.75
CA PRO A 270 -30.61 -3.99 12.76
C PRO A 270 -30.63 -4.53 11.33
N ILE A 271 -30.03 -5.72 11.14
CA ILE A 271 -30.01 -6.42 9.85
C ILE A 271 -31.43 -6.80 9.43
N THR A 272 -32.05 -5.98 8.58
CA THR A 272 -33.29 -6.34 7.88
C THR A 272 -32.96 -7.00 6.54
N VAL A 273 -32.95 -8.33 6.55
CA VAL A 273 -33.03 -9.13 5.31
C VAL A 273 -34.38 -8.86 4.66
N ILE A 274 -34.37 -8.27 3.46
CA ILE A 274 -35.56 -8.17 2.59
C ILE A 274 -35.52 -9.37 1.63
N PRO A 275 -36.42 -10.36 1.76
CA PRO A 275 -36.42 -11.52 0.85
C PRO A 275 -36.89 -11.14 -0.57
N PRO A 276 -36.50 -11.91 -1.60
CA PRO A 276 -36.30 -11.37 -2.94
C PRO A 276 -37.49 -11.56 -3.91
N GLY A 277 -37.50 -10.74 -4.97
CA GLY A 277 -38.05 -11.12 -6.27
C GLY A 277 -37.02 -11.94 -7.08
N PRO A 278 -37.43 -12.80 -8.03
CA PRO A 278 -36.63 -13.97 -8.41
C PRO A 278 -35.50 -13.68 -9.40
N THR A 279 -34.28 -13.58 -8.89
CA THR A 279 -33.03 -14.04 -9.51
C THR A 279 -32.17 -14.65 -8.40
N GLU A 280 -31.33 -15.63 -8.76
CA GLU A 280 -30.48 -16.42 -7.84
C GLU A 280 -29.75 -15.54 -6.79
N PRO A 281 -29.60 -16.00 -5.53
CA PRO A 281 -28.76 -15.29 -4.57
C PRO A 281 -27.29 -15.35 -5.02
N ILE A 282 -26.68 -14.18 -5.23
CA ILE A 282 -25.24 -14.08 -5.42
C ILE A 282 -24.59 -14.38 -4.07
N ASP A 283 -23.81 -15.45 -4.01
CA ASP A 283 -22.99 -15.79 -2.85
C ASP A 283 -21.78 -14.84 -2.82
N PRO A 284 -21.53 -14.08 -1.72
CA PRO A 284 -20.31 -13.29 -1.59
C PRO A 284 -19.09 -14.23 -1.58
N GLY A 285 -18.41 -14.31 -2.72
CA GLY A 285 -17.34 -15.27 -3.00
C GLY A 285 -17.40 -15.94 -4.38
N GLN A 286 -18.45 -15.70 -5.19
CA GLN A 286 -18.46 -16.11 -6.60
C GLN A 286 -18.55 -14.92 -7.55
N ILE A 287 -17.68 -14.90 -8.57
CA ILE A 287 -17.82 -14.05 -9.76
C ILE A 287 -18.52 -14.91 -10.84
N PRO A 288 -19.84 -14.74 -11.05
CA PRO A 288 -20.61 -15.61 -11.94
C PRO A 288 -20.32 -15.35 -13.42
N PRO A 289 -20.78 -16.21 -14.34
CA PRO A 289 -20.62 -16.01 -15.78
C PRO A 289 -21.19 -14.66 -16.26
N GLY A 290 -20.33 -13.80 -16.81
CA GLY A 290 -20.67 -12.43 -17.23
C GLY A 290 -20.75 -11.40 -16.10
N GLY A 291 -20.28 -11.75 -14.89
CA GLY A 291 -19.98 -10.80 -13.82
C GLY A 291 -18.48 -10.44 -13.83
N ASP A 292 -18.19 -9.21 -13.44
CA ASP A 292 -16.83 -8.68 -13.32
C ASP A 292 -16.59 -8.17 -11.89
N LEU A 293 -15.46 -8.52 -11.28
CA LEU A 293 -14.92 -7.83 -10.10
C LEU A 293 -13.75 -6.95 -10.57
N THR A 294 -13.97 -5.64 -10.62
CA THR A 294 -12.98 -4.67 -11.07
C THR A 294 -12.40 -3.89 -9.90
N VAL A 295 -11.06 -3.87 -9.79
CA VAL A 295 -10.30 -2.96 -8.93
C VAL A 295 -9.54 -1.99 -9.82
N ASP A 296 -10.01 -0.74 -9.85
CA ASP A 296 -9.38 0.33 -10.63
C ASP A 296 -7.89 0.49 -10.29
N PRO A 297 -7.05 1.02 -11.21
CA PRO A 297 -5.66 1.31 -10.93
C PRO A 297 -5.46 2.15 -9.67
N GLY A 298 -4.94 1.52 -8.61
CA GLY A 298 -4.72 2.14 -7.30
C GLY A 298 -5.85 2.01 -6.29
N GLY A 299 -6.90 1.26 -6.60
CA GLY A 299 -7.81 0.72 -5.59
C GLY A 299 -7.17 -0.44 -4.85
N GLY A 300 -7.65 -0.68 -3.63
CA GLY A 300 -7.49 -1.95 -2.93
C GLY A 300 -8.87 -2.56 -2.71
N ALA A 301 -9.01 -3.88 -2.90
CA ALA A 301 -10.20 -4.62 -2.50
C ALA A 301 -9.82 -5.74 -1.53
N MET A 302 -10.69 -6.02 -0.57
CA MET A 302 -10.54 -7.13 0.38
C MET A 302 -11.81 -7.98 0.34
N ASP A 303 -11.67 -9.26 0.04
CA ASP A 303 -12.71 -10.27 0.25
C ASP A 303 -12.37 -11.11 1.49
N PRO A 304 -13.22 -11.12 2.54
CA PRO A 304 -13.03 -11.97 3.71
C PRO A 304 -13.39 -13.45 3.47
N GLY A 305 -13.95 -13.81 2.31
CA GLY A 305 -14.30 -15.17 1.92
C GLY A 305 -13.50 -15.70 0.73
N PRO A 306 -13.75 -16.96 0.31
CA PRO A 306 -13.10 -17.56 -0.85
C PRO A 306 -13.63 -16.95 -2.15
N ILE A 307 -12.75 -16.67 -3.11
CA ILE A 307 -13.17 -16.24 -4.45
C ILE A 307 -13.09 -17.41 -5.43
N THR A 308 -14.22 -17.73 -6.05
CA THR A 308 -14.28 -18.54 -7.28
C THR A 308 -14.62 -17.64 -8.46
N VAL A 309 -13.78 -17.62 -9.48
CA VAL A 309 -14.06 -16.97 -10.77
C VAL A 309 -14.65 -18.03 -11.68
N ASP A 310 -15.97 -18.01 -11.87
CA ASP A 310 -16.69 -19.01 -12.67
C ASP A 310 -16.36 -18.88 -14.17
N PRO A 311 -16.60 -19.92 -15.00
CA PRO A 311 -16.40 -19.85 -16.45
C PRO A 311 -17.15 -18.68 -17.11
N GLY A 312 -16.41 -17.74 -17.69
CA GLY A 312 -16.92 -16.52 -18.31
C GLY A 312 -17.14 -15.33 -17.35
N GLY A 313 -16.73 -15.42 -16.09
CA GLY A 313 -16.53 -14.26 -15.20
C GLY A 313 -15.12 -13.67 -15.33
N THR A 314 -14.95 -12.41 -14.90
CA THR A 314 -13.68 -11.67 -14.96
C THR A 314 -13.26 -11.16 -13.59
N LEU A 315 -12.00 -11.38 -13.20
CA LEU A 315 -11.33 -10.63 -12.15
C LEU A 315 -10.38 -9.63 -12.81
N ASP A 316 -10.68 -8.32 -12.74
CA ASP A 316 -9.89 -7.26 -13.35
C ASP A 316 -9.19 -6.44 -12.26
N ASP A 317 -7.87 -6.51 -12.19
CA ASP A 317 -7.05 -5.86 -11.17
C ASP A 317 -6.00 -4.92 -11.78
N GLY A 318 -6.24 -3.62 -11.64
CA GLY A 318 -5.25 -2.57 -11.87
C GLY A 318 -4.51 -2.11 -10.60
N GLY A 319 -4.92 -2.59 -9.42
CA GLY A 319 -4.45 -2.13 -8.12
C GLY A 319 -3.88 -3.27 -7.29
N MET A 320 -4.57 -3.63 -6.21
CA MET A 320 -4.27 -4.83 -5.43
C MET A 320 -5.57 -5.45 -4.91
N VAL A 321 -5.86 -6.65 -5.37
CA VAL A 321 -6.93 -7.50 -4.81
C VAL A 321 -6.36 -8.34 -3.68
N MET A 322 -7.06 -8.40 -2.56
CA MET A 322 -6.73 -9.24 -1.43
C MET A 322 -7.87 -10.19 -1.08
N VAL A 323 -7.55 -11.46 -0.88
CA VAL A 323 -8.52 -12.52 -0.56
C VAL A 323 -8.07 -13.27 0.69
N MET A 324 -8.92 -13.40 1.69
CA MET A 324 -8.57 -14.03 2.98
C MET A 324 -8.56 -15.56 2.96
N ASP A 325 -9.12 -16.14 1.90
CA ASP A 325 -9.46 -17.55 1.79
C ASP A 325 -9.00 -18.09 0.42
N PRO A 326 -9.21 -19.38 0.09
CA PRO A 326 -8.81 -19.95 -1.20
C PRO A 326 -9.32 -19.17 -2.42
N VAL A 327 -8.47 -19.03 -3.44
CA VAL A 327 -8.87 -18.53 -4.77
C VAL A 327 -8.88 -19.66 -5.79
N VAL A 328 -9.97 -19.77 -6.56
CA VAL A 328 -10.11 -20.71 -7.67
C VAL A 328 -10.45 -19.94 -8.94
N VAL A 329 -9.62 -20.07 -9.97
CA VAL A 329 -9.89 -19.55 -11.31
C VAL A 329 -10.29 -20.74 -12.18
N ASP A 330 -11.53 -20.81 -12.66
CA ASP A 330 -12.04 -21.99 -13.36
C ASP A 330 -11.70 -22.01 -14.87
N PRO A 331 -11.83 -23.17 -15.55
CA PRO A 331 -11.65 -23.27 -17.00
C PRO A 331 -12.59 -22.34 -17.76
N GLY A 332 -12.04 -21.36 -18.48
CA GLY A 332 -12.80 -20.35 -19.22
C GLY A 332 -13.16 -19.10 -18.41
N ALA A 333 -12.71 -18.99 -17.16
CA ALA A 333 -12.67 -17.72 -16.43
C ALA A 333 -11.53 -16.82 -16.95
N HIS A 334 -11.61 -15.53 -16.65
CA HIS A 334 -10.62 -14.51 -16.99
C HIS A 334 -10.04 -13.84 -15.74
N VAL A 335 -8.72 -13.63 -15.73
CA VAL A 335 -8.02 -12.78 -14.77
C VAL A 335 -7.19 -11.78 -15.56
N ASP A 336 -7.44 -10.50 -15.33
CA ASP A 336 -6.85 -9.39 -16.06
C ASP A 336 -5.97 -8.61 -15.08
N PHE A 337 -4.69 -8.49 -15.39
CA PHE A 337 -3.76 -7.65 -14.63
C PHE A 337 -3.29 -6.48 -15.50
N MET A 338 -3.52 -5.26 -15.00
CA MET A 338 -2.95 -4.06 -15.60
C MET A 338 -1.43 -4.03 -15.39
N ILE A 339 -0.68 -3.59 -16.40
CA ILE A 339 0.74 -3.24 -16.34
C ILE A 339 0.89 -1.87 -17.04
N ASP A 340 1.21 -0.83 -16.29
CA ASP A 340 1.25 0.57 -16.77
C ASP A 340 2.64 1.24 -16.61
N GLY A 341 3.68 0.48 -16.28
CA GLY A 341 5.04 0.98 -16.17
C GLY A 341 6.12 -0.11 -16.08
N PRO A 342 7.41 0.26 -16.16
CA PRO A 342 8.53 -0.68 -16.26
C PRO A 342 8.96 -1.29 -14.92
N LEU A 343 8.44 -0.81 -13.79
CA LEU A 343 8.74 -1.39 -12.48
C LEU A 343 7.72 -2.49 -12.18
N CYS A 344 8.16 -3.56 -11.52
CA CYS A 344 7.32 -4.66 -11.00
C CYS A 344 6.08 -4.19 -10.20
N GLN A 345 6.13 -2.97 -9.69
CA GLN A 345 5.10 -2.33 -8.88
C GLN A 345 4.02 -1.66 -9.72
N ASP A 346 4.34 -1.27 -10.96
CA ASP A 346 3.43 -0.63 -11.89
C ASP A 346 2.41 -1.62 -12.50
N SER A 347 2.07 -2.71 -11.78
CA SER A 347 1.09 -3.70 -12.19
C SER A 347 0.16 -4.13 -11.05
N GLY A 348 -1.02 -4.65 -11.41
CA GLY A 348 -1.94 -5.31 -10.48
C GLY A 348 -1.30 -6.45 -9.67
N LYS A 349 -1.92 -6.80 -8.54
CA LYS A 349 -1.44 -7.74 -7.53
C LYS A 349 -2.59 -8.46 -6.83
N LEU A 350 -2.71 -9.77 -7.04
CA LEU A 350 -3.57 -10.64 -6.25
C LEU A 350 -2.78 -11.22 -5.07
N LEU A 351 -3.13 -10.80 -3.85
CA LEU A 351 -2.62 -11.34 -2.58
C LEU A 351 -3.65 -12.28 -1.96
N VAL A 352 -3.28 -13.52 -1.65
CA VAL A 352 -4.22 -14.56 -1.17
C VAL A 352 -3.73 -15.18 0.13
N ASN A 353 -4.51 -15.08 1.20
CA ASN A 353 -4.23 -15.75 2.47
C ASN A 353 -4.72 -17.22 2.48
N GLY A 354 -4.45 -17.94 1.40
CA GLY A 354 -4.93 -19.29 1.17
C GLY A 354 -4.26 -19.94 -0.04
N PRO A 355 -4.60 -21.20 -0.36
CA PRO A 355 -4.17 -21.84 -1.60
C PRO A 355 -4.83 -21.18 -2.81
N VAL A 356 -4.12 -21.18 -3.94
CA VAL A 356 -4.65 -20.70 -5.23
C VAL A 356 -4.66 -21.84 -6.24
N THR A 357 -5.77 -21.98 -6.96
CA THR A 357 -5.90 -22.93 -8.07
C THR A 357 -6.07 -22.15 -9.36
N LEU A 358 -5.06 -22.23 -10.23
CA LEU A 358 -5.01 -21.53 -11.52
C LEU A 358 -5.51 -22.43 -12.65
N ASN A 359 -6.51 -21.92 -13.36
CA ASN A 359 -6.99 -22.41 -14.65
C ASN A 359 -7.38 -21.20 -15.51
N GLY A 360 -8.11 -21.41 -16.61
CA GLY A 360 -8.68 -20.31 -17.39
C GLY A 360 -7.64 -19.46 -18.13
N THR A 361 -7.93 -18.16 -18.26
CA THR A 361 -7.16 -17.22 -19.10
C THR A 361 -6.62 -16.07 -18.27
N LEU A 362 -5.31 -15.81 -18.39
CA LEU A 362 -4.69 -14.57 -17.94
C LEU A 362 -4.63 -13.56 -19.10
N ASN A 363 -5.00 -12.32 -18.85
CA ASN A 363 -4.80 -11.18 -19.73
C ASN A 363 -3.82 -10.19 -19.09
N LEU A 364 -2.75 -9.84 -19.80
CA LEU A 364 -1.80 -8.78 -19.41
C LEU A 364 -2.11 -7.54 -20.24
N VAL A 365 -2.70 -6.53 -19.61
CA VAL A 365 -3.30 -5.35 -20.26
C VAL A 365 -2.62 -4.05 -19.81
N SER A 366 -2.88 -2.94 -20.50
CA SER A 366 -2.45 -1.61 -20.10
C SER A 366 -3.51 -0.58 -20.44
N ALA A 367 -3.86 0.29 -19.49
CA ALA A 367 -4.76 1.41 -19.70
C ALA A 367 -4.03 2.62 -20.31
N THR A 368 -2.72 2.75 -20.06
CA THR A 368 -1.88 3.84 -20.57
C THR A 368 -1.32 3.58 -21.97
N GLY A 369 -1.42 2.35 -22.49
CA GLY A 369 -0.73 1.93 -23.71
C GLY A 369 0.77 1.68 -23.49
N PHE A 370 1.16 1.37 -22.26
CA PHE A 370 2.52 0.97 -21.91
C PHE A 370 2.93 -0.32 -22.63
N HIS A 371 4.22 -0.43 -22.94
CA HIS A 371 4.83 -1.57 -23.60
C HIS A 371 6.09 -2.00 -22.86
N VAL A 372 6.14 -3.27 -22.50
CA VAL A 372 7.24 -3.89 -21.76
C VAL A 372 8.54 -3.92 -22.55
N SER A 373 9.65 -3.79 -21.84
CA SER A 373 11.02 -3.85 -22.32
C SER A 373 11.73 -5.12 -21.87
N ALA A 374 12.84 -5.45 -22.55
CA ALA A 374 13.66 -6.59 -22.15
C ALA A 374 14.40 -6.29 -20.84
N GLY A 375 14.12 -7.06 -19.80
CA GLY A 375 14.55 -6.84 -18.43
C GLY A 375 13.40 -6.59 -17.45
N ASP A 376 12.21 -6.23 -17.95
CA ASP A 376 11.04 -5.96 -17.11
C ASP A 376 10.48 -7.27 -16.53
N HIS A 377 9.97 -7.22 -15.29
CA HIS A 377 9.33 -8.34 -14.63
C HIS A 377 8.24 -7.89 -13.68
N TYR A 378 7.21 -8.73 -13.50
CA TYR A 378 6.03 -8.43 -12.70
C TYR A 378 5.63 -9.68 -11.93
N THR A 379 5.62 -9.59 -10.60
CA THR A 379 4.90 -10.55 -9.76
C THR A 379 3.43 -10.16 -9.77
N LEU A 380 2.54 -11.12 -10.04
CA LEU A 380 1.11 -10.87 -10.21
C LEU A 380 0.26 -11.56 -9.14
N ILE A 381 0.68 -12.75 -8.69
CA ILE A 381 -0.04 -13.53 -7.67
C ILE A 381 0.94 -13.95 -6.57
N ILE A 382 0.55 -13.73 -5.32
CA ILE A 382 1.28 -14.19 -4.13
C ILE A 382 0.27 -14.81 -3.17
N ALA A 383 0.60 -15.98 -2.65
CA ALA A 383 -0.23 -16.76 -1.74
C ALA A 383 0.53 -17.08 -0.45
N THR A 384 -0.18 -17.23 0.67
CA THR A 384 0.34 -17.89 1.88
C THR A 384 0.23 -19.41 1.78
N GLY A 385 -0.80 -19.88 1.08
CA GLY A 385 -0.95 -21.27 0.70
C GLY A 385 -0.19 -21.63 -0.58
N THR A 386 -0.40 -22.86 -1.05
CA THR A 386 0.22 -23.35 -2.28
C THR A 386 -0.50 -22.79 -3.51
N VAL A 387 0.26 -22.29 -4.48
CA VAL A 387 -0.24 -22.03 -5.84
C VAL A 387 -0.15 -23.32 -6.65
N SER A 388 -1.25 -23.71 -7.28
CA SER A 388 -1.38 -24.96 -8.03
C SER A 388 -2.08 -24.73 -9.38
N GLY A 389 -1.85 -25.62 -10.34
CA GLY A 389 -2.34 -25.44 -11.71
C GLY A 389 -1.51 -24.43 -12.53
N THR A 390 -2.03 -24.06 -13.69
CA THR A 390 -1.43 -23.12 -14.64
C THR A 390 -2.53 -22.45 -15.45
N PHE A 391 -2.33 -21.21 -15.88
CA PHE A 391 -3.23 -20.59 -16.86
C PHE A 391 -3.22 -21.41 -18.17
N THR A 392 -4.41 -21.68 -18.71
CA THR A 392 -4.58 -22.40 -19.99
C THR A 392 -4.20 -21.50 -21.17
N THR A 393 -4.52 -20.21 -21.06
CA THR A 393 -4.18 -19.18 -22.04
C THR A 393 -3.57 -17.98 -21.32
N ILE A 394 -2.55 -17.35 -21.90
CA ILE A 394 -2.02 -16.07 -21.41
C ILE A 394 -1.91 -15.11 -22.60
N ASN A 395 -2.84 -14.17 -22.67
CA ASN A 395 -2.86 -13.11 -23.67
C ASN A 395 -2.00 -11.95 -23.18
N ASP A 396 -0.98 -11.59 -23.96
CA ASP A 396 0.05 -10.63 -23.58
C ASP A 396 -0.05 -9.40 -24.50
N PHE A 397 -0.90 -8.45 -24.12
CA PHE A 397 -1.21 -7.27 -24.93
C PHE A 397 -0.15 -6.16 -24.77
N VAL A 398 0.65 -6.20 -23.70
CA VAL A 398 1.72 -5.24 -23.45
C VAL A 398 3.01 -5.54 -24.23
N ASN A 399 3.23 -6.80 -24.63
CA ASN A 399 4.41 -7.23 -25.40
C ASN A 399 4.24 -7.04 -26.93
N THR A 400 4.15 -5.79 -27.36
CA THR A 400 4.10 -5.44 -28.80
C THR A 400 5.44 -5.62 -29.52
N SER A 401 6.55 -5.74 -28.78
CA SER A 401 7.91 -5.86 -29.32
C SER A 401 8.33 -7.30 -29.68
N GLY A 402 7.50 -8.31 -29.40
CA GLY A 402 7.82 -9.72 -29.67
C GLY A 402 8.94 -10.26 -28.78
N LEU A 403 9.04 -9.74 -27.55
CA LEU A 403 9.96 -10.22 -26.52
C LEU A 403 9.65 -11.66 -26.14
N THR A 404 10.66 -12.34 -25.59
CA THR A 404 10.47 -13.69 -25.04
C THR A 404 9.83 -13.56 -23.66
N ARG A 405 8.58 -13.99 -23.48
CA ARG A 405 7.90 -13.98 -22.19
C ARG A 405 8.23 -15.26 -21.42
N ALA A 406 8.63 -15.12 -20.15
CA ALA A 406 8.84 -16.23 -19.24
C ALA A 406 7.73 -16.24 -18.17
N ASP A 407 6.91 -17.28 -18.18
CA ASP A 407 5.83 -17.54 -17.23
C ASP A 407 6.39 -18.37 -16.07
N ILE A 408 6.52 -17.76 -14.88
CA ILE A 408 7.25 -18.32 -13.74
C ILE A 408 6.25 -18.72 -12.66
N TYR A 409 6.05 -20.03 -12.53
CA TYR A 409 5.22 -20.63 -11.49
C TYR A 409 6.10 -20.98 -10.27
N ALA A 410 5.86 -20.34 -9.14
CA ALA A 410 6.52 -20.59 -7.87
C ALA A 410 5.58 -21.31 -6.88
N PRO A 411 6.09 -21.97 -5.83
CA PRO A 411 5.25 -22.72 -4.88
C PRO A 411 4.12 -21.90 -4.22
N ASN A 412 4.31 -20.58 -4.12
CA ASN A 412 3.41 -19.63 -3.47
C ASN A 412 3.07 -18.43 -4.39
N GLY A 413 3.29 -18.50 -5.70
CA GLY A 413 3.06 -17.33 -6.54
C GLY A 413 3.21 -17.54 -8.04
N PHE A 414 2.84 -16.50 -8.79
CA PHE A 414 3.03 -16.42 -10.24
C PHE A 414 3.64 -15.07 -10.62
N ALA A 415 4.65 -15.11 -11.48
CA ALA A 415 5.31 -13.93 -12.02
C ALA A 415 5.57 -14.09 -13.52
N VAL A 416 5.69 -12.97 -14.23
CA VAL A 416 6.11 -12.90 -15.63
C VAL A 416 7.38 -12.08 -15.76
N ALA A 417 8.29 -12.51 -16.65
CA ALA A 417 9.52 -11.77 -16.95
C ALA A 417 9.74 -11.67 -18.46
N TYR A 418 10.24 -10.53 -18.93
CA TYR A 418 10.42 -10.23 -20.35
C TYR A 418 11.89 -10.27 -20.73
N LEU A 419 12.26 -11.28 -21.51
CA LEU A 419 13.60 -11.50 -22.02
C LEU A 419 13.73 -10.99 -23.46
N PRO A 420 14.96 -10.74 -23.97
CA PRO A 420 15.17 -10.40 -25.37
C PRO A 420 14.45 -11.35 -26.35
N ALA A 421 13.93 -10.78 -27.44
CA ALA A 421 13.22 -11.53 -28.47
C ALA A 421 14.06 -12.70 -29.02
N GLY A 422 13.45 -13.88 -29.15
CA GLY A 422 14.11 -15.04 -29.75
C GLY A 422 13.44 -16.39 -29.52
N GLN A 423 12.63 -16.56 -28.47
CA GLN A 423 12.07 -17.88 -28.12
C GLN A 423 10.54 -17.92 -27.98
N GLY A 424 9.86 -16.77 -28.01
CA GLY A 424 8.40 -16.71 -27.85
C GLY A 424 7.99 -16.82 -26.39
N VAL A 425 7.44 -17.96 -25.97
CA VAL A 425 6.96 -18.17 -24.59
C VAL A 425 7.75 -19.31 -23.94
N LEU A 426 8.21 -19.08 -22.72
CA LEU A 426 8.84 -20.07 -21.84
C LEU A 426 7.95 -20.29 -20.61
N THR A 427 7.64 -21.54 -20.28
CA THR A 427 6.95 -21.88 -19.03
C THR A 427 7.97 -22.51 -18.08
N LEU A 428 8.17 -21.89 -16.92
CA LEU A 428 9.21 -22.21 -15.95
C LEU A 428 8.59 -22.49 -14.56
N HIS A 429 9.22 -23.37 -13.79
CA HIS A 429 8.78 -23.73 -12.44
C HIS A 429 9.92 -23.53 -11.44
N SER A 430 9.76 -22.56 -10.53
CA SER A 430 10.67 -22.36 -9.40
C SER A 430 10.42 -23.39 -8.31
N GLN A 431 11.47 -23.81 -7.61
CA GLN A 431 11.36 -24.55 -6.35
C GLN A 431 11.41 -23.62 -5.13
N VAL A 432 11.82 -22.37 -5.33
CA VAL A 432 11.92 -21.33 -4.31
C VAL A 432 10.66 -20.44 -4.36
N PRO A 433 10.01 -20.15 -3.21
CA PRO A 433 8.89 -19.23 -3.15
C PRO A 433 9.28 -17.78 -3.48
N ILE A 434 8.33 -17.00 -3.98
CA ILE A 434 8.45 -15.55 -4.10
C ILE A 434 8.59 -14.95 -2.68
N PRO A 435 9.58 -14.07 -2.43
CA PRO A 435 9.75 -13.44 -1.12
C PRO A 435 8.53 -12.60 -0.75
N ILE A 436 7.89 -12.90 0.38
CA ILE A 436 6.68 -12.20 0.83
C ILE A 436 7.01 -10.72 1.16
N ASN A 437 8.11 -10.49 1.90
CA ASN A 437 8.53 -9.15 2.35
C ASN A 437 9.05 -8.26 1.19
N ASN A 438 9.43 -8.83 0.04
CA ASN A 438 9.86 -8.07 -1.13
C ASN A 438 9.59 -8.86 -2.43
N PHE A 439 8.32 -8.92 -2.82
CA PHE A 439 7.86 -9.76 -3.93
C PHE A 439 8.37 -9.34 -5.31
N CYS A 440 9.02 -8.18 -5.44
CA CYS A 440 9.69 -7.76 -6.66
C CYS A 440 11.15 -8.25 -6.75
N GLU A 441 11.71 -8.84 -5.69
CA GLU A 441 13.06 -9.42 -5.68
C GLU A 441 13.07 -10.87 -6.14
N ILE A 442 12.56 -11.12 -7.34
CA ILE A 442 12.41 -12.47 -7.90
C ILE A 442 13.73 -13.09 -8.41
N ASN A 443 14.90 -12.49 -8.16
CA ASN A 443 16.20 -12.98 -8.66
C ASN A 443 16.46 -14.44 -8.27
N ASN A 444 16.23 -14.82 -7.01
CA ASN A 444 16.42 -16.19 -6.54
C ASN A 444 15.35 -17.15 -7.10
N VAL A 445 14.15 -16.66 -7.39
CA VAL A 445 13.05 -17.41 -8.02
C VAL A 445 13.39 -17.70 -9.48
N LEU A 446 13.84 -16.68 -10.23
CA LEU A 446 14.34 -16.78 -11.59
C LEU A 446 15.51 -17.79 -11.67
N ILE A 447 16.50 -17.66 -10.79
CA ILE A 447 17.64 -18.60 -10.74
C ILE A 447 17.16 -20.02 -10.46
N SER A 448 16.26 -20.23 -9.49
CA SER A 448 15.70 -21.56 -9.19
C SER A 448 14.89 -22.13 -10.35
N ALA A 449 14.15 -21.29 -11.09
CA ALA A 449 13.37 -21.70 -12.25
C ALA A 449 14.23 -22.03 -13.49
N LEU A 450 15.51 -21.66 -13.46
CA LEU A 450 16.51 -21.92 -14.49
C LEU A 450 17.54 -23.01 -14.10
N ASP A 451 17.49 -23.53 -12.86
CA ASP A 451 18.44 -24.52 -12.33
C ASP A 451 18.23 -25.91 -12.98
N PRO A 452 19.25 -26.53 -13.61
CA PRO A 452 19.01 -27.49 -14.69
C PRO A 452 18.87 -28.94 -14.20
N ASN A 453 17.70 -29.28 -13.68
CA ASN A 453 17.21 -30.68 -13.69
C ASN A 453 16.38 -31.01 -14.95
N ALA A 454 16.13 -30.03 -15.84
CA ALA A 454 15.43 -30.21 -17.11
C ALA A 454 16.39 -30.16 -18.30
N SER A 455 16.41 -31.23 -19.10
CA SER A 455 17.32 -31.44 -20.25
C SER A 455 17.02 -30.57 -21.49
N GLN A 456 16.42 -29.39 -21.33
CA GLN A 456 15.82 -28.59 -22.42
C GLN A 456 16.51 -27.24 -22.69
N LEU A 457 17.43 -26.77 -21.84
CA LEU A 457 17.97 -25.40 -21.90
C LEU A 457 19.35 -25.25 -22.58
N GLY A 458 19.76 -26.21 -23.43
CA GLY A 458 21.08 -26.19 -24.09
C GLY A 458 21.26 -25.21 -25.25
N ALA A 459 20.29 -24.34 -25.54
CA ALA A 459 20.29 -23.42 -26.69
C ALA A 459 19.91 -21.95 -26.38
N PRO A 460 19.03 -21.62 -25.41
CA PRO A 460 18.67 -20.22 -25.12
C PRO A 460 19.81 -19.44 -24.46
N PHE A 461 20.51 -20.09 -23.52
CA PHE A 461 21.37 -19.39 -22.55
C PHE A 461 22.84 -19.31 -22.94
N ASP A 462 23.31 -20.10 -23.92
CA ASP A 462 24.61 -19.87 -24.57
C ASP A 462 24.68 -18.47 -25.20
N VAL A 463 23.55 -17.94 -25.69
CA VAL A 463 23.45 -16.56 -26.18
C VAL A 463 23.60 -15.56 -25.04
N TRP A 464 22.96 -15.77 -23.89
CA TRP A 464 23.09 -14.88 -22.73
C TRP A 464 24.50 -14.87 -22.14
N PHE A 465 25.11 -16.03 -21.93
CA PHE A 465 26.49 -16.12 -21.45
C PHE A 465 27.48 -15.54 -22.46
N SER A 466 27.30 -15.75 -23.77
CA SER A 466 28.18 -15.16 -24.79
C SER A 466 28.01 -13.65 -24.95
N LEU A 467 26.80 -13.10 -24.80
CA LEU A 467 26.56 -11.64 -24.84
C LEU A 467 27.10 -10.94 -23.59
N ALA A 468 26.94 -11.53 -22.40
CA ALA A 468 27.55 -11.03 -21.18
C ALA A 468 29.09 -11.06 -21.26
N GLN A 469 29.66 -12.14 -21.79
CA GLN A 469 31.10 -12.25 -22.04
C GLN A 469 31.58 -11.25 -23.10
N GLN A 470 30.87 -11.06 -24.22
CA GLN A 470 31.19 -10.02 -25.21
C GLN A 470 31.15 -8.62 -24.61
N SER A 471 30.15 -8.32 -23.79
CA SER A 471 30.00 -7.02 -23.14
C SER A 471 31.15 -6.76 -22.16
N ARG A 472 31.57 -7.79 -21.41
CA ARG A 472 32.75 -7.77 -20.56
C ARG A 472 34.04 -7.56 -21.36
N PHE A 473 34.29 -8.34 -22.42
CA PHE A 473 35.46 -8.14 -23.29
C PHE A 473 35.48 -6.76 -23.94
N ASN A 474 34.33 -6.22 -24.32
CA ASN A 474 34.20 -4.86 -24.85
C ASN A 474 34.50 -3.79 -23.79
N LEU A 475 34.12 -3.99 -22.52
CA LEU A 475 34.47 -3.09 -21.42
C LEU A 475 35.96 -3.18 -21.05
N GLU A 476 36.51 -4.38 -20.95
CA GLU A 476 37.94 -4.61 -20.64
C GLU A 476 38.83 -3.96 -21.73
N ASN A 477 38.56 -4.20 -23.02
CA ASN A 477 39.27 -3.51 -24.11
C ASN A 477 39.10 -1.98 -24.08
N ARG A 478 37.93 -1.46 -23.69
CA ARG A 478 37.71 0.00 -23.59
C ARG A 478 38.48 0.62 -22.42
N LEU A 479 38.53 -0.07 -21.28
CA LEU A 479 39.34 0.34 -20.13
C LEU A 479 40.83 0.33 -20.49
N ASP A 480 41.33 -0.71 -21.16
CA ASP A 480 42.72 -0.78 -21.61
C ASP A 480 43.06 0.30 -22.66
N GLN A 481 42.13 0.63 -23.56
CA GLN A 481 42.29 1.73 -24.53
C GLN A 481 42.27 3.11 -23.86
N LEU A 482 41.49 3.29 -22.80
CA LEU A 482 41.48 4.51 -21.99
C LEU A 482 42.76 4.64 -21.16
N MET A 483 43.21 3.56 -20.51
CA MET A 483 44.45 3.52 -19.73
C MET A 483 45.72 3.70 -20.60
N SER A 484 45.68 3.28 -21.86
CA SER A 484 46.74 3.54 -22.84
C SER A 484 46.65 4.91 -23.54
N GLY A 485 45.69 5.76 -23.17
CA GLY A 485 45.61 7.16 -23.61
C GLY A 485 45.08 7.36 -25.04
N SER A 486 44.29 6.41 -25.57
CA SER A 486 43.66 6.57 -26.88
C SER A 486 42.58 7.67 -26.87
N THR A 487 42.60 8.55 -27.87
CA THR A 487 41.68 9.70 -28.00
C THR A 487 40.69 9.58 -29.16
N GLY A 488 40.50 8.38 -29.73
CA GLY A 488 39.59 8.18 -30.87
C GLY A 488 39.03 6.75 -30.99
N LEU A 489 37.81 6.66 -31.53
CA LEU A 489 37.08 5.40 -31.76
C LEU A 489 37.57 4.71 -33.04
N VAL A 490 38.04 3.45 -32.92
CA VAL A 490 38.27 2.56 -34.07
C VAL A 490 37.84 1.14 -33.70
N SER A 491 36.84 0.59 -34.40
CA SER A 491 36.41 -0.82 -34.26
C SER A 491 36.97 -1.66 -35.40
N ASN A 492 37.95 -2.53 -35.10
CA ASN A 492 38.57 -3.44 -36.09
C ASN A 492 38.01 -4.88 -36.02
N LEU A 493 36.77 -5.07 -35.55
CA LEU A 493 36.12 -6.39 -35.54
C LEU A 493 35.45 -6.68 -36.89
N PRO A 494 35.70 -7.84 -37.52
CA PRO A 494 35.01 -8.23 -38.76
C PRO A 494 33.53 -8.47 -38.52
N THR A 495 32.68 -7.90 -39.37
CA THR A 495 31.24 -8.19 -39.38
C THR A 495 30.99 -9.64 -39.82
N ILE A 496 30.63 -10.52 -38.88
CA ILE A 496 30.08 -11.84 -39.20
C ILE A 496 28.60 -11.65 -39.56
N MET A 497 28.26 -11.79 -40.84
CA MET A 497 26.86 -11.87 -41.26
C MET A 497 26.34 -13.31 -41.03
N PRO A 498 25.08 -13.50 -40.62
CA PRO A 498 24.52 -14.83 -40.42
C PRO A 498 24.47 -15.62 -41.74
N GLU A 499 24.90 -16.88 -41.66
CA GLU A 499 25.04 -17.76 -42.82
C GLU A 499 23.66 -18.18 -43.36
N LYS A 500 23.42 -17.99 -44.66
CA LYS A 500 22.19 -18.49 -45.31
C LYS A 500 22.26 -20.02 -45.38
N SER A 501 21.23 -20.69 -44.88
CA SER A 501 21.02 -22.14 -45.04
C SER A 501 20.72 -22.52 -46.50
N GLY A 502 21.77 -22.56 -47.32
CA GLY A 502 21.74 -23.01 -48.70
C GLY A 502 22.30 -24.44 -48.83
N TYR A 503 21.44 -25.40 -49.17
CA TYR A 503 21.88 -26.73 -49.60
C TYR A 503 22.83 -26.61 -50.78
N THR A 504 24.06 -27.12 -50.66
CA THR A 504 24.95 -27.38 -51.81
C THR A 504 25.55 -28.78 -51.74
N LYS A 505 25.42 -29.49 -52.88
CA LYS A 505 26.21 -30.68 -53.20
C LYS A 505 27.56 -30.24 -53.80
N ASP A 506 28.58 -31.01 -53.49
CA ASP A 506 29.74 -31.31 -54.36
C ASP A 506 30.62 -30.13 -54.83
N GLY A 507 31.53 -29.71 -53.94
CA GLY A 507 33.00 -29.60 -54.15
C GLY A 507 33.61 -28.91 -55.38
N LYS A 508 34.45 -27.89 -55.11
CA LYS A 508 35.82 -27.74 -55.68
C LYS A 508 36.67 -26.69 -54.95
N GLU A 509 37.98 -26.77 -55.14
CA GLU A 509 39.03 -26.17 -54.30
C GLU A 509 39.24 -24.65 -54.47
N ALA A 510 39.91 -24.06 -53.47
CA ALA A 510 40.17 -22.63 -53.33
C ALA A 510 41.33 -22.10 -54.18
N LYS A 511 41.43 -20.76 -54.29
CA LYS A 511 42.68 -20.08 -54.66
C LYS A 511 42.85 -18.77 -53.89
N GLU A 512 43.95 -18.67 -53.18
CA GLU A 512 44.35 -17.55 -52.31
C GLU A 512 44.90 -16.36 -53.12
N VAL A 513 44.64 -15.12 -52.68
CA VAL A 513 45.20 -13.89 -53.26
C VAL A 513 45.70 -12.97 -52.14
N ALA A 514 46.93 -12.47 -52.30
CA ALA A 514 47.67 -11.71 -51.30
C ALA A 514 47.11 -10.27 -51.06
N PRO A 515 47.38 -9.66 -49.89
CA PRO A 515 46.84 -8.34 -49.54
C PRO A 515 47.56 -7.17 -50.23
N SER A 516 46.84 -6.06 -50.40
CA SER A 516 47.32 -4.79 -50.97
C SER A 516 47.31 -3.66 -49.91
N PRO A 517 48.07 -2.56 -50.10
CA PRO A 517 48.56 -1.74 -48.98
C PRO A 517 47.61 -0.64 -48.49
N LEU A 518 47.94 -0.14 -47.29
CA LEU A 518 47.28 0.93 -46.53
C LEU A 518 46.87 2.16 -47.36
N GLN A 519 45.63 2.63 -47.15
CA GLN A 519 45.16 3.97 -47.54
C GLN A 519 45.10 4.93 -46.34
N PRO A 520 45.13 6.27 -46.56
CA PRO A 520 45.25 7.26 -45.48
C PRO A 520 43.95 7.45 -44.69
N ALA A 521 44.07 7.89 -43.44
CA ALA A 521 42.94 8.17 -42.56
C ALA A 521 42.07 9.37 -43.04
N PRO A 522 40.73 9.26 -42.99
CA PRO A 522 39.84 10.41 -43.22
C PRO A 522 39.85 11.41 -42.06
N GLU A 523 39.67 12.68 -42.39
CA GLU A 523 39.80 13.82 -41.48
C GLU A 523 38.61 14.02 -40.52
N ASN A 524 38.88 14.58 -39.34
CA ASN A 524 37.88 14.95 -38.34
C ASN A 524 36.80 15.90 -38.91
N ARG A 525 35.53 15.52 -38.76
CA ARG A 525 34.40 16.46 -38.82
C ARG A 525 33.48 16.26 -37.63
N TRP A 526 33.62 17.14 -36.64
CA TRP A 526 32.69 17.26 -35.53
C TRP A 526 31.37 17.87 -36.02
N GLY A 527 30.31 17.07 -35.99
CA GLY A 527 28.92 17.54 -36.16
C GLY A 527 28.21 17.52 -34.83
N PHE A 528 28.24 18.64 -34.11
CA PHE A 528 27.46 18.81 -32.88
C PHE A 528 26.00 19.07 -33.25
N TRP A 529 25.06 18.26 -32.76
CA TRP A 529 23.64 18.58 -32.73
C TRP A 529 23.10 18.38 -31.33
N ILE A 530 22.94 19.48 -30.60
CA ILE A 530 22.03 19.55 -29.46
C ILE A 530 20.63 19.76 -30.02
N THR A 531 19.68 18.91 -29.65
CA THR A 531 18.24 19.24 -29.66
C THR A 531 17.65 18.87 -28.31
N GLY A 532 17.87 19.74 -27.32
CA GLY A 532 17.15 19.69 -26.06
C GLY A 532 16.29 20.94 -25.95
N PHE A 533 15.02 20.76 -25.54
CA PHE A 533 14.28 21.74 -24.75
C PHE A 533 13.17 21.00 -23.99
N GLY A 534 13.47 20.61 -22.76
CA GLY A 534 12.46 20.57 -21.72
C GLY A 534 12.28 21.98 -21.15
N SER A 535 11.05 22.36 -20.82
CA SER A 535 10.78 23.57 -20.03
C SER A 535 10.62 23.18 -18.56
N TRP A 536 11.57 23.61 -17.73
CA TRP A 536 11.35 23.73 -16.30
C TRP A 536 10.85 25.15 -16.02
N THR A 537 9.70 25.27 -15.36
CA THR A 537 9.35 26.45 -14.56
C THR A 537 9.44 26.06 -13.09
N SER A 538 9.99 26.97 -12.29
CA SER A 538 10.01 26.95 -10.82
C SER A 538 8.62 26.81 -10.21
#